data_AF-A0A966UCY0-F1
#
_entry.id   AF-A0A966UCY0-F1
#
_cell.length_a   1.000
_cell.length_b   1.000
_cell.length_c   1.000
_cell.angle_alpha   90.00
_cell.angle_beta   90.00
_cell.angle_gamma   90.00
#
_symmetry.space_group_name_H-M   'P 1'
#
loop_
_entity.id
_entity.type
_entity.pdbx_description
1 polymer ?
#
loop_
_entity_poly.entity_id
_entity_poly.type
_entity_poly.pdbx_seq_one_letter_code
_entity_poly.pdbx_strand_id
1 'polypeptide(L)' 'RNPAGLRAALEVLARDNTVVEARSSAVAHLYIESPLDASAASKLFATHPPIQERIETLRRMEANPNLS' A
#
# COMPACT_ATOMS: atom_id res chain seq x y z
N ARG A 1 -6.83 -20.77 -4.39
CA ARG A 1 -6.05 -19.52 -4.20
C ARG A 1 -5.13 -19.71 -3.00
N ASN A 2 -3.88 -19.22 -3.02
CA ASN A 2 -2.95 -19.32 -1.89
C ASN A 2 -2.75 -17.93 -1.23
N PRO A 3 -3.70 -17.48 -0.37
CA PRO A 3 -3.61 -16.18 0.28
C PRO A 3 -2.39 -16.06 1.20
N ALA A 4 -2.01 -17.15 1.87
CA ALA A 4 -0.86 -17.22 2.76
C ALA A 4 0.47 -16.98 2.03
N GLY A 5 0.66 -17.62 0.87
CA GLY A 5 1.86 -17.40 0.06
C GLY A 5 1.96 -15.96 -0.45
N LEU A 6 0.84 -15.38 -0.88
CA LEU A 6 0.80 -13.99 -1.33
C LEU A 6 1.06 -13.01 -0.18
N ARG A 7 0.49 -13.25 1.00
CA ARG A 7 0.72 -12.41 2.19
C ARG A 7 2.18 -12.42 2.59
N ALA A 8 2.81 -13.60 2.66
CA ALA A 8 4.22 -13.72 3.01
C ALA A 8 5.13 -12.97 2.02
N ALA A 9 4.85 -13.06 0.71
CA ALA A 9 5.58 -12.31 -0.30
C ALA A 9 5.42 -10.79 -0.13
N LEU A 10 4.21 -10.31 0.17
CA LEU A 10 3.96 -8.89 0.44
C LEU A 10 4.61 -8.43 1.74
N GLU A 11 4.70 -9.27 2.77
CA GLU A 11 5.43 -8.94 4.01
C GLU A 11 6.94 -8.81 3.78
N VAL A 12 7.52 -9.63 2.88
CA VAL A 12 8.93 -9.47 2.46
C VAL A 12 9.12 -8.15 1.74
N LEU A 13 8.27 -7.82 0.76
CA LEU A 13 8.31 -6.54 0.05
C LEU A 13 8.07 -5.33 0.96
N ALA A 14 7.20 -5.46 1.96
CA ALA A 14 6.94 -4.39 2.94
C ALA A 14 8.11 -4.18 3.91
N ARG A 15 8.90 -5.22 4.19
CA ARG A 15 10.15 -5.12 4.97
C ARG A 15 11.27 -4.53 4.12
N ASP A 16 11.30 -4.87 2.85
CA ASP A 16 12.19 -4.29 1.85
C ASP A 16 11.64 -2.94 1.36
N ASN A 17 11.39 -2.03 2.32
CA ASN A 17 11.14 -0.63 2.03
C ASN A 17 12.46 -0.02 1.56
N THR A 18 12.84 -0.28 0.32
CA THR A 18 13.39 0.79 -0.51
C THR A 18 12.33 1.87 -0.48
N VAL A 19 12.47 2.76 0.51
CA VAL A 19 11.64 3.93 0.67
C VAL A 19 11.65 4.56 -0.70
N VAL A 20 10.51 4.53 -1.37
CA VAL A 20 10.31 5.33 -2.57
C VAL A 20 10.27 6.76 -2.05
N GLU A 21 11.44 7.27 -1.65
CA GLU A 21 11.80 8.68 -1.56
C GLU A 21 11.88 9.26 -2.97
N ALA A 22 11.03 8.78 -3.87
CA ALA A 22 10.62 9.55 -5.02
C ALA A 22 9.70 10.65 -4.50
N ARG A 23 10.27 11.58 -3.73
CA ARG A 23 10.02 13.00 -3.91
C ARG A 23 10.49 13.36 -5.31
N SER A 24 9.87 12.74 -6.32
CA SER A 24 10.07 13.07 -7.72
C SER A 24 9.73 14.54 -7.83
N SER A 25 10.57 15.32 -8.51
CA SER A 25 10.28 16.74 -8.81
C SER A 25 8.85 16.93 -9.35
N ALA A 26 8.31 15.91 -10.04
CA ALA A 26 6.93 15.82 -10.51
C ALA A 26 5.83 16.03 -9.44
N VAL A 27 6.05 15.68 -8.17
CA VAL A 27 5.06 15.87 -7.08
C VAL A 27 5.38 17.06 -6.17
N ALA A 28 6.43 17.83 -6.46
CA ALA A 28 6.83 18.97 -5.64
C ALA A 28 5.78 20.09 -5.61
N HIS A 29 5.05 20.30 -6.71
CA HIS A 29 4.00 21.33 -6.80
C HIS A 29 2.77 21.00 -5.93
N LEU A 30 2.47 19.72 -5.67
CA LEU A 30 1.37 19.31 -4.79
C LEU A 30 1.61 19.74 -3.32
N TYR A 31 2.87 19.83 -2.89
CA TYR A 31 3.22 20.27 -1.52
C TYR A 31 3.07 21.78 -1.31
N ILE A 32 3.13 22.59 -2.37
CA ILE A 32 2.96 24.05 -2.28
C ILE A 32 1.46 24.42 -2.20
N GLU A 33 0.58 23.60 -2.80
CA GLU A 33 -0.83 23.94 -2.99
C GLU A 33 -1.83 23.09 -2.19
N SER A 34 -1.46 21.96 -1.59
CA SER A 34 -2.42 21.09 -0.87
C SER A 34 -2.17 20.99 0.63
N PRO A 35 -3.10 21.46 1.49
CA PRO A 35 -3.11 21.18 2.93
C PRO A 35 -3.60 19.75 3.25
N LEU A 36 -3.70 18.87 2.24
CA LEU A 36 -4.15 17.50 2.39
C LEU A 36 -2.96 16.62 2.75
N ASP A 37 -3.00 16.01 3.94
CA ASP A 37 -2.00 15.07 4.43
C ASP A 37 -1.47 14.16 3.31
N ALA A 38 -0.14 14.00 3.24
CA ALA A 38 0.52 13.20 2.21
C ALA A 38 -0.07 11.78 2.06
N SER A 39 -0.64 11.24 3.15
CA SER A 39 -1.36 9.97 3.14
C SER A 39 -2.69 9.99 2.36
N ALA A 40 -3.46 11.09 2.41
CA ALA A 40 -4.73 11.21 1.69
C ALA A 40 -4.50 11.42 0.19
N ALA A 41 -3.53 12.28 -0.18
CA ALA A 41 -3.14 12.47 -1.57
C ALA A 41 -2.57 11.19 -2.20
N SER A 42 -1.75 10.43 -1.45
CA SER A 42 -1.19 9.15 -1.91
C SER A 42 -2.28 8.15 -2.32
N LYS A 43 -3.43 8.13 -1.63
CA LYS A 43 -4.57 7.25 -1.99
C LYS A 43 -5.22 7.62 -3.32
N LEU A 44 -5.25 8.91 -3.69
CA LEU A 44 -5.85 9.36 -4.95
C LEU A 44 -5.04 8.96 -6.18
N PHE A 45 -3.72 8.81 -6.03
CA PHE A 45 -2.82 8.40 -7.10
C PHE A 45 -2.46 6.91 -7.06
N ALA A 46 -3.02 6.16 -6.11
CA ALA A 46 -2.74 4.74 -5.97
C ALA A 46 -3.59 3.92 -6.94
N THR A 47 -2.94 3.23 -7.89
CA THR A 47 -3.61 2.28 -8.79
C THR A 47 -4.07 1.00 -8.07
N HIS A 48 -3.52 0.76 -6.87
CA HIS A 48 -3.86 -0.35 -5.98
C HIS A 48 -3.83 0.14 -4.52
N PRO A 49 -4.59 -0.50 -3.61
CA PRO A 49 -4.51 -0.19 -2.19
C PRO A 49 -3.07 -0.36 -1.68
N PRO A 50 -2.62 0.45 -0.71
CA PRO A 50 -1.31 0.34 -0.10
C PRO A 50 -0.97 -1.08 0.33
N ILE A 51 0.31 -1.43 0.29
CA ILE A 51 0.79 -2.79 0.58
C ILE A 51 0.31 -3.30 1.96
N GLN A 52 0.21 -2.41 2.96
CA GLN A 52 -0.29 -2.74 4.29
C GLN A 52 -1.77 -3.15 4.28
N GLU A 53 -2.60 -2.43 3.53
CA GLU A 53 -4.03 -2.76 3.37
C GLU A 53 -4.23 -4.08 2.62
N ARG A 54 -3.34 -4.38 1.66
CA ARG A 54 -3.32 -5.68 0.96
C ARG A 54 -2.97 -6.83 1.91
N ILE A 55 -1.96 -6.66 2.75
CA ILE A 55 -1.56 -7.68 3.76
C ILE A 55 -2.72 -7.92 4.74
N GLU A 56 -3.34 -6.86 5.24
CA GLU A 56 -4.46 -6.95 6.17
C GLU A 56 -5.67 -7.69 5.55
N THR A 57 -5.98 -7.39 4.29
CA THR A 57 -7.05 -8.08 3.55
C THR A 57 -6.76 -9.58 3.47
N LEU A 58 -5.51 -9.96 3.14
CA LEU A 58 -5.13 -11.38 3.04
C LEU A 58 -5.17 -12.09 4.40
N ARG A 59 -4.78 -11.41 5.50
CA ARG A 59 -4.94 -11.96 6.86
C ARG A 59 -6.40 -12.23 7.20
N ARG A 60 -7.31 -11.34 6.83
CA ARG A 60 -8.76 -11.53 7.05
C ARG A 60 -9.30 -12.69 6.24
N MET A 61 -8.84 -12.88 5.01
CA MET A 61 -9.20 -14.03 4.17
C MET A 61 -8.67 -15.35 4.74
N GLU A 62 -7.50 -15.35 5.38
CA GLU A 62 -6.97 -16.52 6.10
C GLU A 62 -7.76 -16.82 7.37
N ALA A 63 -8.14 -15.78 8.13
CA ALA A 63 -8.88 -15.91 9.37
C ALA A 63 -10.36 -16.30 9.16
N ASN A 64 -10.92 -16.00 7.99
CA ASN A 64 -12.32 -16.27 7.67
C ASN A 64 -12.43 -16.96 6.30
N PRO A 65 -12.40 -18.29 6.24
CA PRO A 65 -12.34 -19.05 4.98
C PRO A 65 -13.59 -18.93 4.10
N ASN A 66 -14.64 -18.24 4.57
CA ASN A 66 -15.92 -18.07 3.87
C ASN A 66 -16.00 -16.80 2.98
N LEU A 67 -14.91 -16.06 2.79
CA LEU A 67 -14.84 -14.85 1.95
C LEU A 67 -14.47 -15.12 0.48
N SER A 68 -14.67 -16.34 -0.02
CA SER A 68 -14.35 -16.72 -1.42
C SER A 68 -15.50 -16.54 -2.39
#